data_AF-A0A959UIJ0-F1
#
_entry.id   AF-A0A959UIJ0-F1
#
_cell.length_a   1.000
_cell.length_b   1.000
_cell.length_c   1.000
_cell.angle_alpha   90.00
_cell.angle_beta   90.00
_cell.angle_gamma   90.00
#
_symmetry.space_group_name_H-M   'P 1'
#
loop_
_entity.id
_entity.type
_entity.pdbx_description
1 polymer ?
#
loop_
_entity_poly.entity_id
_entity_poly.type
_entity_poly.pdbx_seq_one_letter_code
_entity_poly.pdbx_strand_id
1 'polypeptide(L)'
;MKAHFYLFMILSVLIVQVSMGQDEHLVNNLKKHVGILASDSLEGRGFGVGSKSLAIDYIINAFKDAGIEPFVDGYIHSYDYASGGFYVEGKNIVGFIEGSDPVLKNE
;
A
#
# COMPACT_ATOMS: atom_id res chain seq x y z
N MET A 1 30.86 -33.71 24.81
CA MET A 1 31.25 -33.36 23.42
C MET A 1 30.14 -33.61 22.40
N LYS A 2 29.62 -34.84 22.24
CA LYS A 2 28.58 -35.17 21.24
C LYS A 2 27.29 -34.34 21.40
N ALA A 3 26.80 -34.13 22.63
CA ALA A 3 25.61 -33.33 22.88
C ALA A 3 25.76 -31.84 22.49
N HIS A 4 26.94 -31.26 22.68
CA HIS A 4 27.21 -29.87 22.29
C HIS A 4 27.32 -29.73 20.77
N PHE A 5 27.83 -30.76 20.09
CA PHE A 5 27.85 -30.83 18.63
C PHE A 5 26.43 -30.89 18.04
N TYR A 6 25.53 -31.71 18.59
CA TYR A 6 24.13 -31.74 18.15
C TYR A 6 23.38 -30.44 18.46
N LEU A 7 23.63 -29.82 19.62
CA LEU A 7 23.04 -28.53 19.96
C LEU A 7 23.50 -27.44 18.98
N PHE A 8 24.80 -27.41 18.66
CA PHE A 8 25.35 -26.48 17.67
C PHE A 8 24.73 -26.70 16.28
N MET A 9 24.53 -27.97 15.88
CA MET A 9 23.90 -28.32 14.61
C MET A 9 22.42 -27.89 14.54
N ILE A 10 21.67 -28.01 15.64
CA ILE A 10 20.28 -27.54 15.71
C ILE A 10 20.24 -26.00 15.66
N LEU A 11 21.13 -25.33 16.41
CA LEU A 11 21.20 -23.88 16.45
C LEU A 11 21.58 -23.28 15.09
N SER A 12 22.51 -23.91 14.36
CA SER A 12 22.90 -23.46 13.02
C SER A 12 21.78 -23.63 11.99
N VAL A 13 21.00 -24.71 12.05
CA VAL A 13 19.82 -24.91 11.19
C VAL A 13 18.76 -23.83 11.46
N LEU A 14 18.52 -23.48 12.73
CA LEU A 14 17.55 -22.43 13.09
C LEU A 14 17.98 -21.04 12.58
N ILE A 15 19.27 -20.71 12.60
CA ILE A 15 19.80 -19.43 12.11
C ILE A 15 19.64 -19.30 10.58
N VAL A 16 19.79 -20.38 9.82
CA VAL A 16 19.66 -20.36 8.35
C VAL A 16 18.22 -20.08 7.89
N GLN A 17 17.20 -20.51 8.65
CA GLN A 17 15.80 -20.23 8.32
C GLN A 17 15.48 -18.72 8.37
N VAL A 18 16.12 -17.97 9.26
CA VAL A 18 15.91 -16.52 9.43
C VAL A 18 16.47 -15.73 8.24
N SER A 19 17.54 -16.20 7.60
CA SER A 19 18.22 -15.50 6.49
C SER A 19 17.57 -15.69 5.12
N MET A 20 16.67 -16.68 4.94
CA MET A 20 15.98 -16.94 3.67
C MET A 20 14.66 -16.16 3.52
N GLY A 21 14.24 -15.42 4.56
CA GLY A 21 13.03 -14.61 4.56
C GLY A 21 13.20 -13.26 3.86
N GLN A 22 13.67 -13.22 2.60
CA GLN A 22 13.34 -12.06 1.76
C GLN A 22 11.82 -11.96 1.70
N ASP A 23 11.28 -10.75 1.84
CA ASP A 23 9.87 -10.48 2.07
C ASP A 23 9.03 -10.80 0.81
N GLU A 24 8.91 -12.09 0.49
CA GLU A 24 8.12 -12.63 -0.60
C GLU A 24 6.67 -12.14 -0.50
N HIS A 25 6.20 -11.95 0.72
CA HIS A 25 4.90 -11.38 1.02
C HIS A 25 4.80 -9.92 0.54
N LEU A 26 5.78 -9.06 0.84
CA LEU A 26 5.85 -7.70 0.30
C LEU A 26 5.88 -7.70 -1.24
N VAL A 27 6.70 -8.54 -1.85
CA VAL A 27 6.79 -8.63 -3.32
C VAL A 27 5.46 -9.07 -3.93
N ASN A 28 4.80 -10.06 -3.34
CA ASN A 28 3.52 -10.57 -3.80
C ASN A 28 2.39 -9.55 -3.61
N ASN A 29 2.37 -8.82 -2.50
CA ASN A 29 1.41 -7.74 -2.28
C ASN A 29 1.60 -6.60 -3.28
N LEU A 30 2.85 -6.19 -3.54
CA LEU A 30 3.14 -5.19 -4.55
C LEU A 30 2.66 -5.64 -5.94
N LYS A 31 2.97 -6.88 -6.33
CA LYS A 31 2.50 -7.46 -7.60
C LYS A 31 0.97 -7.48 -7.69
N LYS A 32 0.27 -7.85 -6.60
CA LYS A 32 -1.19 -7.85 -6.53
C LYS A 32 -1.77 -6.46 -6.77
N HIS A 33 -1.28 -5.44 -6.04
CA HIS A 33 -1.77 -4.07 -6.18
C HIS A 33 -1.53 -3.51 -7.58
N VAL A 34 -0.31 -3.67 -8.11
CA VAL A 34 0.04 -3.22 -9.47
C VAL A 34 -0.80 -3.95 -10.51
N GLY A 35 -0.98 -5.27 -10.37
CA GLY A 35 -1.76 -6.07 -11.30
C GLY A 35 -3.24 -5.67 -11.35
N ILE A 36 -3.87 -5.41 -10.20
CA ILE A 36 -5.26 -4.96 -10.16
C ILE A 36 -5.39 -3.56 -10.78
N LEU A 37 -4.55 -2.61 -10.36
CA LEU A 37 -4.58 -1.23 -10.85
C LEU A 37 -4.22 -1.06 -12.33
N ALA A 38 -3.58 -2.07 -12.94
CA ALA A 38 -3.25 -2.11 -14.35
C ALA A 38 -4.16 -3.05 -15.16
N SER A 39 -5.15 -3.68 -14.53
CA SER A 39 -6.03 -4.64 -15.22
C SER A 39 -6.99 -3.96 -16.19
N ASP A 40 -7.35 -4.67 -17.26
CA ASP A 40 -8.29 -4.18 -18.28
C ASP A 40 -9.65 -3.80 -17.68
N SER A 41 -10.10 -4.48 -16.62
CA SER A 41 -11.35 -4.17 -15.93
C SER A 41 -11.38 -2.80 -15.25
N LEU A 42 -10.21 -2.22 -14.98
CA LEU A 42 -10.10 -0.85 -14.46
C LEU A 42 -9.89 0.17 -15.59
N GLU A 43 -9.79 -0.27 -16.85
CA GLU A 43 -9.70 0.54 -18.09
C GLU A 43 -8.63 1.66 -18.05
N GLY A 44 -7.70 1.60 -17.09
CA GLY A 44 -6.66 2.61 -16.86
C GLY A 44 -7.07 3.76 -15.93
N ARG A 45 -6.23 4.81 -15.90
CA ARG A 45 -6.34 5.96 -14.97
C ARG A 45 -6.58 7.30 -15.67
N GLY A 46 -7.16 7.28 -16.87
CA GLY A 46 -7.49 8.49 -17.64
C GLY A 46 -8.60 9.31 -16.99
N PHE A 47 -8.66 10.61 -17.30
CA PHE A 47 -9.76 11.47 -16.88
C PHE A 47 -11.05 11.11 -17.65
N GLY A 48 -12.20 11.10 -16.96
CA GLY A 48 -13.53 11.09 -17.60
C GLY A 48 -14.13 9.72 -17.95
N VAL A 49 -13.52 8.59 -17.57
CA VAL A 49 -14.06 7.24 -17.81
C VAL A 49 -14.69 6.67 -16.53
N GLY A 50 -15.79 5.92 -16.67
CA GLY A 50 -16.52 5.32 -15.53
C GLY A 50 -15.66 4.40 -14.65
N SER A 51 -14.59 3.82 -15.19
CA SER A 51 -13.64 2.98 -14.47
C SER A 51 -12.86 3.68 -13.35
N LYS A 52 -12.84 5.02 -13.35
CA LYS A 52 -12.21 5.84 -12.30
C LYS A 52 -12.77 5.52 -10.91
N SER A 53 -14.06 5.19 -10.79
CA SER A 53 -14.66 4.82 -9.50
C SER A 53 -14.08 3.53 -8.94
N LEU A 54 -13.87 2.51 -9.78
CA LEU A 54 -13.34 1.21 -9.35
C LEU A 54 -11.91 1.33 -8.80
N ALA A 55 -11.06 2.12 -9.46
CA ALA A 55 -9.70 2.37 -8.99
C ALA A 55 -9.70 3.15 -7.67
N ILE A 56 -10.57 4.16 -7.52
CA ILE A 56 -10.73 4.92 -6.29
C ILE A 56 -11.17 4.01 -5.14
N ASP A 57 -12.22 3.21 -5.36
CA ASP A 57 -12.77 2.31 -4.35
C ASP A 57 -11.73 1.27 -3.91
N TYR A 58 -10.95 0.74 -4.86
CA TYR A 58 -9.86 -0.18 -4.56
C TYR A 58 -8.80 0.45 -3.64
N ILE A 59 -8.33 1.65 -3.96
CA ILE A 59 -7.29 2.33 -3.16
C ILE A 59 -7.83 2.67 -1.76
N ILE A 60 -9.07 3.17 -1.66
CA ILE A 60 -9.70 3.48 -0.37
C ILE A 60 -9.84 2.23 0.49
N ASN A 61 -10.26 1.10 -0.08
CA ASN A 61 -10.37 -0.15 0.66
C ASN A 61 -8.99 -0.66 1.08
N ALA A 62 -7.97 -0.54 0.23
CA ALA A 62 -6.60 -0.87 0.62
C ALA A 62 -6.08 -0.01 1.79
N PHE A 63 -6.45 1.28 1.85
CA PHE A 63 -6.12 2.15 2.98
C PHE A 63 -6.82 1.69 4.26
N LYS A 64 -8.12 1.40 4.18
CA LYS A 64 -8.91 0.90 5.32
C LYS A 64 -8.36 -0.42 5.85
N ASP A 65 -8.07 -1.37 4.97
CA ASP A 65 -7.50 -2.67 5.33
C ASP A 65 -6.12 -2.54 6.00
N ALA A 66 -5.37 -1.50 5.65
CA ALA A 66 -4.08 -1.16 6.26
C ALA A 66 -4.20 -0.31 7.54
N GLY A 67 -5.41 0.06 7.97
CA GLY A 67 -5.63 0.93 9.14
C GLY A 67 -5.21 2.39 8.93
N ILE A 68 -5.16 2.85 7.68
CA ILE A 68 -4.83 4.24 7.34
C ILE A 68 -6.09 5.09 7.41
N GLU A 69 -6.08 6.13 8.22
CA GLU A 69 -7.22 7.02 8.44
C GLU A 69 -7.38 8.03 7.30
N PRO A 70 -8.62 8.48 7.00
CA PRO A 70 -8.89 9.49 5.98
C PRO A 70 -8.39 10.87 6.42
N PHE A 71 -7.97 11.71 5.48
CA PHE A 71 -7.48 13.05 5.80
C PHE A 71 -8.62 14.09 5.89
N VAL A 72 -8.77 14.75 7.03
CA VAL A 72 -9.76 15.82 7.28
C VAL A 72 -11.20 15.37 6.95
N ASP A 73 -11.71 15.73 5.77
CA ASP A 73 -13.12 15.55 5.36
C ASP A 73 -13.39 14.19 4.70
N GLY A 74 -12.37 13.35 4.51
CA GLY A 74 -12.52 12.03 3.92
C GLY A 74 -11.29 11.57 3.15
N TYR A 75 -11.39 10.43 2.45
CA TYR A 75 -10.28 9.99 1.59
C TYR A 75 -10.22 10.76 0.27
N ILE A 76 -11.35 11.29 -0.23
CA ILE A 76 -11.44 11.87 -1.57
C ILE A 76 -11.36 13.39 -1.48
N HIS A 77 -10.39 13.96 -2.18
CA HIS A 77 -10.23 15.41 -2.33
C HIS A 77 -10.30 15.78 -3.81
N SER A 78 -11.44 16.34 -4.22
CA SER A 78 -11.68 16.76 -5.61
C SER A 78 -10.96 18.06 -5.94
N TYR A 79 -10.53 18.20 -7.20
CA TYR A 79 -10.00 19.44 -7.75
C TYR A 79 -10.37 19.56 -9.22
N ASP A 80 -10.44 20.79 -9.73
CA ASP A 80 -10.67 21.01 -11.15
C ASP A 80 -9.34 21.08 -11.91
N TYR A 81 -9.22 20.31 -12.99
CA TYR A 81 -8.10 20.37 -13.91
C TYR A 81 -8.58 20.93 -15.24
N ALA A 82 -8.00 22.05 -15.65
CA ALA A 82 -8.25 22.68 -16.94
C ALA A 82 -7.04 22.50 -17.86
N SER A 83 -7.24 21.89 -19.02
CA SER A 83 -6.19 21.75 -20.04
C SER A 83 -6.80 21.80 -21.43
N GLY A 84 -6.23 22.63 -22.31
CA GLY A 84 -6.66 22.74 -23.71
C GLY A 84 -8.14 23.12 -23.94
N GLY A 85 -8.78 23.79 -22.97
CA GLY A 85 -10.20 24.15 -23.03
C GLY A 85 -11.18 23.11 -22.49
N PHE A 86 -10.68 21.96 -22.00
CA PHE A 86 -11.47 20.95 -21.30
C PHE A 86 -11.35 21.15 -19.78
N TYR A 87 -12.49 21.05 -19.08
CA TYR A 87 -12.56 20.97 -17.63
C TYR A 87 -12.85 19.53 -17.23
N VAL A 88 -11.97 18.94 -16.43
CA VAL A 88 -12.17 17.60 -15.86
C VAL A 88 -11.95 17.64 -14.36
N GLU A 89 -12.84 17.00 -13.61
CA GLU A 89 -12.68 16.83 -12.17
C GLU A 89 -11.60 15.76 -11.90
N GLY A 90 -10.52 16.16 -11.23
CA GLY A 90 -9.52 15.30 -10.62
C GLY A 90 -9.92 14.91 -9.21
N LYS A 91 -9.46 13.73 -8.74
CA LYS A 91 -9.71 13.24 -7.38
C LYS A 91 -8.42 12.71 -6.79
N ASN A 92 -7.90 13.38 -5.76
CA ASN A 92 -6.81 12.85 -4.95
C ASN A 92 -7.38 11.90 -3.90
N ILE A 93 -6.66 10.81 -3.61
CA ILE A 93 -6.98 9.89 -2.53
C ILE A 93 -5.91 10.06 -1.45
N VAL A 94 -6.31 10.56 -0.29
CA VAL A 94 -5.38 10.96 0.78
C VAL A 94 -5.76 10.24 2.06
N GLY A 95 -4.76 9.60 2.67
CA GLY A 95 -4.85 9.02 4.00
C GLY A 95 -3.62 9.43 4.78
N PHE A 96 -3.73 9.40 6.11
CA PHE A 96 -2.63 9.76 6.99
C PHE A 96 -2.37 8.65 8.01
N ILE A 97 -1.09 8.51 8.37
CA ILE A 97 -0.65 7.67 9.47
C ILE A 97 -0.05 8.63 10.49
N GLU A 98 -0.63 8.66 11.68
CA GLU A 98 -0.15 9.54 12.72
C GLU A 98 1.23 9.09 13.22
N GLY A 99 2.15 10.05 13.37
CA GLY A 99 3.46 9.78 13.96
C GLY A 99 3.34 9.26 15.39
N SER A 100 4.27 8.38 15.76
CA SER A 100 4.36 7.79 17.10
C SER A 100 5.45 8.40 17.98
N ASP A 101 6.23 9.36 17.45
CA ASP A 101 7.30 10.01 18.20
C ASP A 101 6.73 10.81 19.38
N PRO A 102 7.11 10.53 20.63
CA PRO A 102 6.52 11.16 21.80
C PRO A 102 6.93 12.63 21.97
N VAL A 103 8.06 13.06 21.41
CA VAL A 103 8.54 14.44 21.46
C VAL A 103 7.83 15.28 20.40
N LEU A 104 7.69 14.72 19.18
CA LEU A 104 7.12 15.43 18.04
C LEU A 104 5.59 15.29 17.93
N LYS A 105 4.94 14.61 18.86
CA LYS A 105 3.51 14.28 18.78
C LYS A 105 2.59 15.51 18.70
N ASN A 106 3.03 16.64 19.26
CA ASN A 106 2.22 17.86 19.41
C ASN A 106 2.86 19.09 18.74
N GLU A 107 3.73 18.89 17.75
CA GLU A 107 4.24 20.01 16.94
C GLU A 107 3.17 20.61 16.02
#